data_AF-A0A838JJ09-F1
#
_entry.id   AF-A0A838JJ09-F1
#
_cell.length_a   1.000
_cell.length_b   1.000
_cell.length_c   1.000
_cell.angle_alpha   90.00
_cell.angle_beta   90.00
_cell.angle_gamma   90.00
#
_symmetry.space_group_name_H-M   'P 1'
#
loop_
_entity.id
_entity.type
_entity.pdbx_description
1 polymer ?
#
loop_
_entity_poly.entity_id
_entity_poly.type
_entity_poly.pdbx_seq_one_letter_code
_entity_poly.pdbx_strand_id
1 'polypeptide(L)' 'MTWSVAEQIANLSQFYELFPGDIIYSGTPENVGPVVPGDVMDAHIDGIYDIRVKVV' A
#
# COMPACT_ATOMS: atom_id res chain seq x y z
N MET A 1 -11.39 3.02 -0.09
CA MET A 1 -10.79 3.16 1.25
C MET A 1 -11.89 3.37 2.27
N THR A 2 -11.82 2.75 3.44
CA THR A 2 -12.76 2.98 4.55
C THR A 2 -12.42 4.23 5.36
N TRP A 3 -11.12 4.55 5.49
CA TRP A 3 -10.60 5.75 6.15
C TRP A 3 -9.76 6.57 5.16
N SER A 4 -9.91 7.88 5.19
CA SER A 4 -9.02 8.82 4.51
C SER A 4 -7.59 8.75 5.06
N VAL A 5 -6.62 9.29 4.32
CA VAL A 5 -5.21 9.37 4.75
C VAL A 5 -5.08 10.10 6.09
N ALA A 6 -5.82 11.21 6.26
CA ALA A 6 -5.80 11.98 7.51
C ALA A 6 -6.33 11.16 8.69
N GLU A 7 -7.43 10.41 8.50
CA GLU A 7 -7.99 9.54 9.53
C GLU A 7 -7.04 8.39 9.87
N GLN A 8 -6.35 7.79 8.89
CA GLN A 8 -5.37 6.74 9.15
C GLN A 8 -4.20 7.26 10.00
N ILE A 9 -3.65 8.43 9.68
CA ILE A 9 -2.57 9.06 10.45
C ILE A 9 -3.05 9.35 11.88
N ALA A 10 -4.21 9.99 12.03
CA ALA A 10 -4.74 10.39 13.33
C ALA A 10 -5.04 9.19 14.24
N ASN A 11 -5.58 8.09 13.70
CA ASN A 11 -5.84 6.89 14.48
C ASN A 11 -4.54 6.15 14.82
N LEU A 12 -3.61 5.99 13.86
CA LEU A 12 -2.34 5.29 14.10
C LEU A 12 -1.49 6.01 15.17
N SER A 13 -1.47 7.35 15.14
CA SER A 13 -0.68 8.15 16.09
C SER A 13 -1.17 8.09 17.54
N GLN A 14 -2.35 7.53 17.80
CA GLN A 14 -2.82 7.29 19.18
C GLN A 14 -2.14 6.08 19.82
N PHE A 15 -1.59 5.16 19.01
CA PHE A 15 -0.97 3.92 19.47
C PHE A 15 0.56 3.97 19.36
N TYR A 16 1.08 4.69 18.38
CA TYR A 16 2.51 4.78 18.09
C TYR A 16 2.94 6.22 17.84
N GLU A 17 4.12 6.59 18.31
CA GLU A 17 4.76 7.83 17.89
C GLU A 17 5.28 7.67 16.46
N LEU A 18 4.92 8.59 15.57
CA LEU A 18 5.34 8.58 14.17
C LEU A 18 6.58 9.45 13.98
N PHE A 19 7.52 8.97 13.19
CA PHE A 19 8.78 9.64 12.90
C PHE A 19 8.92 10.00 11.42
N PRO A 20 9.72 11.03 11.09
CA PRO A 20 10.04 11.34 9.70
C PRO A 20 10.68 10.13 9.00
N GLY A 21 10.11 9.75 7.86
CA GLY A 21 10.55 8.57 7.09
C GLY A 21 9.66 7.33 7.26
N ASP A 22 8.73 7.34 8.22
CA ASP A 22 7.75 6.26 8.36
C ASP A 22 6.83 6.15 7.13
N ILE A 23 6.48 4.92 6.76
CA ILE A 23 5.63 4.61 5.60
C ILE A 23 4.35 3.92 6.07
N ILE A 24 3.21 4.47 5.68
CA ILE A 24 1.88 3.91 5.95
C ILE A 24 1.30 3.35 4.65
N TYR A 25 1.03 2.05 4.61
CA TYR A 25 0.32 1.41 3.51
C TYR A 25 -1.18 1.50 3.74
N SER A 26 -1.89 2.26 2.88
CA SER A 26 -3.29 2.66 3.10
C SER A 26 -4.34 1.58 2.82
N GLY A 27 -3.92 0.32 2.71
CA GLY A 27 -4.74 -0.82 2.33
C GLY A 27 -4.80 -1.07 0.82
N THR A 28 -5.54 -2.11 0.46
CA THR A 28 -5.77 -2.56 -0.93
C THR A 28 -7.27 -2.61 -1.20
N PRO A 29 -7.72 -2.33 -2.44
CA PRO A 29 -9.07 -2.66 -2.87
C PRO A 29 -9.35 -4.17 -2.86
N GLU A 30 -10.59 -4.51 -3.16
CA GLU A 30 -11.05 -5.87 -3.41
C GLU A 30 -10.34 -6.57 -4.59
N ASN A 31 -10.58 -7.87 -4.73
CA ASN A 31 -10.04 -8.73 -5.80
C ASN A 31 -8.54 -9.06 -5.73
N VAL A 32 -7.98 -9.13 -4.53
CA VAL A 32 -6.66 -9.75 -4.32
C VAL A 32 -6.72 -11.26 -4.60
N GLY A 33 -5.63 -11.83 -5.13
CA GLY A 33 -5.55 -13.23 -5.51
C GLY A 33 -4.15 -13.81 -5.36
N PRO A 34 -4.00 -15.15 -5.44
CA PRO A 34 -2.71 -15.80 -5.34
C PRO A 34 -1.84 -15.51 -6.55
N VAL A 35 -0.52 -15.53 -6.35
CA VAL A 35 0.50 -15.49 -7.41
C VAL A 35 1.41 -16.70 -7.31
N VAL A 36 1.95 -17.13 -8.44
CA VAL A 36 2.83 -18.30 -8.55
C VAL A 36 4.16 -17.93 -9.21
N PRO A 37 5.22 -18.74 -9.04
CA PRO A 37 6.50 -18.50 -9.71
C PRO A 37 6.33 -18.37 -11.24
N GLY A 38 6.95 -17.34 -11.80
CA GLY A 38 6.82 -16.96 -13.21
C GLY A 38 5.87 -15.79 -13.47
N ASP A 39 4.97 -15.48 -12.54
CA ASP A 39 4.04 -14.35 -12.66
C ASP A 39 4.77 -13.00 -12.66
N VAL A 40 4.20 -12.03 -13.37
CA VAL A 40 4.63 -10.63 -13.33
C VAL A 40 3.42 -9.78 -12.92
N MET A 41 3.58 -9.05 -11.82
CA MET A 41 2.60 -8.10 -11.32
C MET A 41 2.98 -6.68 -11.72
N ASP A 42 1.98 -5.94 -12.17
CA ASP A 42 2.08 -4.52 -12.50
C ASP A 42 1.14 -3.73 -11.58
N ALA A 43 1.65 -2.65 -10.98
CA ALA A 43 0.89 -1.74 -10.13
C ALA A 43 1.05 -0.30 -10.63
N HIS A 44 -0.07 0.43 -10.68
CA HIS A 44 -0.15 1.79 -11.18
C HIS A 44 -0.97 2.67 -10.24
N ILE A 45 -0.51 3.91 -10.04
CA ILE A 45 -1.26 4.98 -9.38
C ILE A 45 -1.01 6.26 -10.20
N ASP A 46 -2.10 6.94 -10.58
CA ASP A 46 -2.01 8.19 -11.33
C ASP A 46 -1.09 9.22 -10.64
N GLY A 47 -0.15 9.79 -11.39
CA GLY A 47 0.80 10.78 -10.89
C GLY A 47 1.99 10.21 -10.10
N ILE A 48 2.09 8.88 -9.99
CA ILE A 48 3.23 8.17 -9.37
C ILE A 48 3.79 7.18 -10.40
N TYR A 49 5.06 6.79 -10.24
CA TYR A 49 5.70 5.80 -11.12
C TYR A 49 5.10 4.40 -10.92
N ASP A 50 5.04 3.65 -12.02
CA ASP A 50 4.62 2.25 -12.04
C ASP A 50 5.63 1.35 -11.33
N ILE A 51 5.11 0.26 -10.76
CA ILE A 51 5.91 -0.79 -10.15
C ILE A 51 5.62 -2.11 -10.87
N ARG A 52 6.69 -2.78 -11.31
CA ARG A 52 6.65 -4.13 -11.90
C ARG A 52 7.46 -5.11 -11.05
N VAL A 53 6.84 -6.21 -10.65
CA VAL A 53 7.49 -7.26 -9.82
C VAL A 53 7.32 -8.62 -10.47
N LYS A 54 8.41 -9.37 -10.62
CA LYS A 54 8.38 -10.75 -11.09
C LYS A 54 8.52 -11.72 -9.91
N VAL A 55 7.65 -12.70 -9.83
CA VAL A 55 7.75 -13.81 -8.86
C VAL A 55 8.72 -14.85 -9.43
N VAL A 56 9.75 -15.20 -8.66
CA VAL A 56 10.82 -16.14 -9.05
C VAL A 56 10.81 -17.40 -8.20
#